data_AF-A0A535WR89-F1
#
_entry.id   AF-A0A535WR89-F1
#
_cell.length_a   1.000
_cell.length_b   1.000
_cell.length_c   1.000
_cell.angle_alpha   90.00
_cell.angle_beta   90.00
_cell.angle_gamma   90.00
#
_symmetry.space_group_name_H-M   'P 1'
#
loop_
_entity.id
_entity.type
_entity.pdbx_description
1 polymer ?
#
loop_
_entity_poly.entity_id
_entity_poly.type
_entity_poly.pdbx_seq_one_letter_code
_entity_poly.pdbx_strand_id
1 'polypeptide(L)'
;MSEQATVSAAIQPRTAAQADASGRIPYRVWIGVTGHRGALDRAALSPRISHVLEQIRQRSPASKSTPLKLGIVSALAEGADRLVAMEVLKDPDSVLEAALPLPEEEYMGDFATASSRAEFQDLLSDAETIAIMPQSESREAAYAEAGRYLLDRSDVVIALWDGQPSRGVGGTAEIVAEARARGLPLFCIRPSGSYDVYQEPVGRFPSTNFRECDDYNRAPVSRQLPNFVSEKSNEWLTAARAAALEDSALRPALDWILPYLGRADILARRYQRRFFRLGTGLFLIAFVAVTLAAFERIFLPDRPQLGLVEFALLLILLLTLLYGRHRRVQLRWIAYRSLAERLRIAFFLSLVAWGRTRTVIPDGTRPIDGGNDLIRRAWEEVWMRRPPQARSRTLAGSTKRFFASAWLGSQLDYYKRASQRHSRQDRLLTQLTWILFSFTLVAALFQGIGVLHSVWENGVLLAAGSLPALAAAFSGIRAEREHVRNAERFRRLGRDLEALRTRMDRATDDQVVRALAKAAEAVMLEEHRDWFGLMRFHDLDLHG
;
A
#
# COMPACT_ATOMS: atom_id res chain seq x y z
N MET A 1 60.18 -9.38 -5.41
CA MET A 1 58.95 -9.95 -6.01
C MET A 1 57.99 -10.21 -4.86
N SER A 2 57.12 -9.25 -4.56
CA SER A 2 56.23 -9.27 -3.40
C SER A 2 54.81 -9.49 -3.90
N GLU A 3 54.19 -10.50 -3.31
CA GLU A 3 52.87 -11.06 -3.59
C GLU A 3 51.76 -10.03 -3.30
N GLN A 4 51.00 -9.66 -4.32
CA GLN A 4 49.74 -8.92 -4.18
C GLN A 4 48.60 -9.91 -3.94
N ALA A 5 48.13 -9.99 -2.70
CA ALA A 5 46.90 -10.70 -2.35
C ALA A 5 45.70 -9.78 -2.61
N THR A 6 45.09 -9.91 -3.79
CA THR A 6 43.75 -9.38 -4.12
C THR A 6 42.69 -10.10 -3.27
N VAL A 7 42.14 -9.41 -2.28
CA VAL A 7 40.95 -9.84 -1.54
C VAL A 7 39.72 -9.55 -2.39
N SER A 8 39.34 -10.50 -3.25
CA SER A 8 38.00 -10.57 -3.83
C SER A 8 37.12 -11.40 -2.90
N ALA A 9 36.48 -10.74 -1.93
CA ALA A 9 35.50 -11.38 -1.07
C ALA A 9 34.17 -11.47 -1.83
N ALA A 10 34.01 -12.53 -2.61
CA ALA A 10 32.74 -12.87 -3.24
C ALA A 10 31.65 -13.02 -2.17
N ILE A 11 30.68 -12.11 -2.18
CA ILE A 11 29.49 -12.15 -1.32
C ILE A 11 28.71 -13.43 -1.68
N GLN A 12 28.52 -14.32 -0.70
CA GLN A 12 27.85 -15.60 -0.90
C GLN A 12 26.41 -15.43 -1.41
N PRO A 13 25.89 -16.35 -2.25
CA PRO A 13 24.53 -16.29 -2.75
C PRO A 13 23.53 -16.38 -1.59
N ARG A 14 22.66 -15.36 -1.48
CA ARG A 14 21.64 -15.22 -0.44
C ARG A 14 20.72 -16.44 -0.38
N THR A 15 20.67 -17.08 0.78
CA THR A 15 19.76 -18.19 1.10
C THR A 15 18.32 -17.76 0.85
N ALA A 16 17.57 -18.55 0.08
CA ALA A 16 16.16 -18.29 -0.20
C ALA A 16 15.38 -18.14 1.10
N ALA A 17 14.87 -16.92 1.37
CA ALA A 17 14.04 -16.65 2.52
C ALA A 17 12.88 -17.67 2.55
N GLN A 18 12.84 -18.52 3.59
CA GLN A 18 11.70 -19.40 3.81
C GLN A 18 10.43 -18.55 3.82
N ALA A 19 9.47 -18.89 2.96
CA ALA A 19 8.21 -18.17 2.86
C ALA A 19 7.54 -18.16 4.23
N ASP A 20 7.32 -16.97 4.78
CA ASP A 20 6.60 -16.81 6.04
C ASP A 20 5.16 -17.26 5.84
N ALA A 21 4.86 -18.50 6.23
CA ALA A 21 3.52 -19.09 6.18
C ALA A 21 2.50 -18.28 6.99
N SER A 22 2.98 -17.45 7.93
CA SER A 22 2.12 -16.57 8.68
C SER A 22 1.62 -15.41 7.84
N GLY A 23 2.34 -14.96 6.80
CA GLY A 23 2.04 -13.83 5.89
C GLY A 23 2.34 -12.42 6.44
N ARG A 24 3.23 -12.31 7.43
CA ARG A 24 3.57 -11.04 8.10
C ARG A 24 4.67 -10.32 7.34
N ILE A 25 4.59 -8.99 7.30
CA ILE A 25 5.52 -8.16 6.54
C ILE A 25 6.46 -7.49 7.53
N PRO A 26 7.79 -7.65 7.44
CA PRO A 26 8.71 -6.98 8.34
C PRO A 26 8.63 -5.46 8.14
N TYR A 27 9.19 -4.71 9.07
CA TYR A 27 9.37 -3.28 8.89
C TYR A 27 10.79 -3.00 8.41
N ARG A 28 10.93 -2.39 7.23
CA ARG A 28 12.22 -1.96 6.70
C ARG A 28 12.46 -0.48 6.98
N VAL A 29 13.59 -0.19 7.59
CA VAL A 29 14.11 1.17 7.76
C VAL A 29 15.10 1.44 6.64
N TRP A 30 14.81 2.46 5.84
CA TRP A 30 15.66 2.88 4.73
C TRP A 30 16.68 3.91 5.17
N ILE A 31 17.95 3.63 4.87
CA ILE A 31 19.10 4.45 5.22
C ILE A 31 19.57 5.17 3.97
N GLY A 32 19.45 6.49 3.95
CA GLY A 32 20.06 7.32 2.92
C GLY A 32 21.53 7.57 3.23
N VAL A 33 22.37 7.60 2.20
CA VAL A 33 23.78 7.97 2.35
C VAL A 33 24.12 9.20 1.52
N THR A 34 24.96 10.06 2.08
CA THR A 34 25.63 11.12 1.33
C THR A 34 27.02 11.35 1.91
N GLY A 35 27.99 11.77 1.11
CA GLY A 35 29.30 12.13 1.64
C GLY A 35 30.36 12.42 0.61
N HIS A 36 31.60 12.56 1.09
CA HIS A 36 32.77 12.84 0.27
C HIS A 36 33.03 11.77 -0.79
N ARG A 37 33.35 12.23 -2.01
CA ARG A 37 33.60 11.37 -3.19
C ARG A 37 35.05 10.88 -3.35
N GLY A 38 35.91 11.16 -2.37
CA GLY A 38 37.36 10.92 -2.46
C GLY A 38 37.84 9.62 -1.79
N ALA A 39 39.16 9.45 -1.75
CA ALA A 39 39.80 8.36 -1.01
C ALA A 39 39.50 8.48 0.49
N LEU A 40 38.89 7.44 1.06
CA LEU A 40 38.52 7.35 2.46
C LEU A 40 39.28 6.23 3.15
N ASP A 41 39.65 6.43 4.41
CA ASP A 41 40.21 5.37 5.25
C ASP A 41 39.09 4.40 5.67
N ARG A 42 38.87 3.38 4.83
CA ARG A 42 37.84 2.36 5.06
C ARG A 42 38.05 1.62 6.39
N ALA A 43 39.30 1.38 6.79
CA ALA A 43 39.62 0.66 8.01
C ALA A 43 39.20 1.44 9.26
N ALA A 44 39.38 2.76 9.25
CA ALA A 44 38.94 3.63 10.35
C ALA A 44 37.42 3.87 10.36
N LEU A 45 36.79 3.98 9.19
CA LEU A 45 35.37 4.34 9.05
C LEU A 45 34.40 3.17 9.21
N SER A 46 34.75 1.96 8.75
CA SER A 46 33.88 0.79 8.82
C SER A 46 33.36 0.47 10.24
N PRO A 47 34.19 0.49 11.31
CA PRO A 47 33.72 0.30 12.68
C PRO A 47 32.76 1.40 13.16
N ARG A 48 32.95 2.65 12.69
CA ARG A 48 32.09 3.79 13.04
C ARG A 48 30.73 3.67 12.38
N ILE A 49 30.70 3.29 11.10
CA ILE A 49 29.48 3.01 10.35
C ILE A 49 28.74 1.85 11.02
N SER A 50 29.43 0.75 11.35
CA SER A 50 28.84 -0.38 12.07
C SER A 50 28.21 0.03 13.40
N HIS A 51 28.88 0.91 14.16
CA HIS A 51 28.33 1.46 15.41
C HIS A 51 27.05 2.28 15.17
N VAL A 52 27.03 3.13 14.13
CA VAL A 52 25.83 3.90 13.75
C VAL A 52 24.69 2.98 13.32
N LEU A 53 24.96 1.94 12.54
CA LEU A 53 23.94 0.96 12.13
C LEU A 53 23.30 0.26 13.34
N GLU A 54 24.09 -0.07 14.36
CA GLU A 54 23.57 -0.64 15.60
C GLU A 54 22.72 0.36 16.39
N GLN A 55 23.14 1.63 16.46
CA GLN A 55 22.31 2.69 17.06
C GLN A 55 20.98 2.87 16.31
N ILE A 56 20.98 2.80 14.98
CA ILE A 56 19.76 2.83 14.16
C ILE A 56 18.85 1.66 14.52
N ARG A 57 19.39 0.43 14.63
CA ARG A 57 18.59 -0.75 15.01
C ARG A 57 17.95 -0.61 16.38
N GLN A 58 18.71 -0.15 17.38
CA GLN A 58 18.24 -0.01 18.76
C GLN A 58 17.14 1.06 18.91
N ARG A 59 17.21 2.13 18.12
CA ARG A 59 16.25 3.23 18.16
C ARG A 59 15.04 3.01 17.25
N SER A 60 15.17 2.11 16.28
CA SER A 60 14.09 1.75 15.37
C SER A 60 13.09 0.84 16.07
N PRO A 61 11.78 1.06 15.88
CA PRO A 61 10.77 0.22 16.50
C PRO A 61 10.75 -1.19 15.88
N ALA A 62 10.60 -2.20 16.73
CA ALA A 62 10.50 -3.60 16.33
C ALA A 62 9.52 -4.36 17.24
N SER A 63 8.94 -5.45 16.76
CA SER A 63 8.15 -6.36 17.60
C SER A 63 8.33 -7.81 17.16
N LYS A 64 7.94 -8.78 18.01
CA LYS A 64 7.92 -10.21 17.64
C LYS A 64 7.10 -10.49 16.38
N SER A 65 6.07 -9.68 16.10
CA SER A 65 5.22 -9.82 14.90
C SER A 65 5.74 -9.03 13.70
N THR A 66 6.63 -8.08 13.93
CA THR A 66 7.10 -7.11 12.93
C THR A 66 8.61 -6.92 13.11
N PRO A 67 9.41 -7.88 12.63
CA PRO A 67 10.86 -7.80 12.76
C PRO A 67 11.41 -6.64 11.92
N LEU A 68 12.47 -6.02 12.41
CA LEU A 68 13.17 -4.92 11.74
C LEU A 68 14.13 -5.45 10.66
N LYS A 69 14.16 -4.80 9.50
CA LYS A 69 15.14 -4.99 8.43
C LYS A 69 15.73 -3.65 8.03
N LEU A 70 16.94 -3.64 7.47
CA LEU A 70 17.58 -2.41 6.98
C LEU A 70 17.58 -2.40 5.45
N GLY A 71 17.37 -1.23 4.85
CA GLY A 71 17.63 -1.00 3.43
C GLY A 71 18.57 0.20 3.29
N ILE A 72 19.27 0.30 2.18
CA ILE A 72 20.09 1.46 1.84
C ILE A 72 19.65 2.03 0.50
N VAL A 73 19.52 3.36 0.46
CA VAL A 73 19.32 4.15 -0.76
C VAL A 73 20.59 4.95 -1.00
N SER A 74 21.22 4.74 -2.15
CA SER A 74 22.54 5.30 -2.46
C SER A 74 22.65 5.66 -3.93
N ALA A 75 23.34 6.75 -4.26
CA ALA A 75 23.70 7.06 -5.64
C ALA A 75 24.95 6.28 -6.11
N LEU A 76 25.55 5.47 -5.23
CA LEU A 76 26.75 4.66 -5.49
C LEU A 76 27.93 5.48 -6.03
N ALA A 77 28.00 6.77 -5.68
CA ALA A 77 29.15 7.61 -5.98
C ALA A 77 30.42 7.05 -5.32
N GLU A 78 31.60 7.40 -5.84
CA GLU A 78 32.88 7.02 -5.20
C GLU A 78 32.92 7.46 -3.72
N GLY A 79 33.68 6.74 -2.89
CA GLY A 79 33.86 7.10 -1.48
C GLY A 79 32.70 6.67 -0.59
N ALA A 80 32.03 7.65 0.04
CA ALA A 80 31.12 7.42 1.16
C ALA A 80 29.92 6.53 0.81
N ASP A 81 29.29 6.80 -0.34
CA ASP A 81 28.10 6.11 -0.82
C ASP A 81 28.32 4.60 -0.94
N ARG A 82 29.45 4.18 -1.53
CA ARG A 82 29.82 2.77 -1.67
C ARG A 82 30.24 2.15 -0.35
N LEU A 83 31.02 2.87 0.47
CA LEU A 83 31.46 2.35 1.76
C LEU A 83 30.29 2.02 2.68
N VAL A 84 29.34 2.94 2.84
CA VAL A 84 28.15 2.70 3.68
C VAL A 84 27.26 1.62 3.06
N ALA A 85 27.09 1.60 1.73
CA ALA A 85 26.34 0.55 1.03
C ALA A 85 26.93 -0.85 1.35
N MET A 86 28.25 -1.01 1.22
CA MET A 86 28.92 -2.27 1.55
C MET A 86 28.75 -2.68 3.01
N GLU A 87 28.85 -1.73 3.96
CA GLU A 87 28.64 -2.02 5.39
C GLU A 87 27.20 -2.45 5.70
N VAL A 88 26.19 -1.83 5.07
CA VAL A 88 24.79 -2.24 5.21
C VAL A 88 24.56 -3.62 4.59
N LEU A 89 25.15 -3.87 3.42
CA LEU A 89 25.03 -5.12 2.67
C LEU A 89 25.67 -6.34 3.35
N LYS A 90 26.48 -6.15 4.39
CA LYS A 90 26.95 -7.25 5.26
C LYS A 90 25.79 -7.97 5.97
N ASP A 91 24.67 -7.29 6.23
CA ASP A 91 23.44 -7.96 6.67
C ASP A 91 22.80 -8.68 5.48
N PRO A 92 22.66 -10.02 5.49
CA PRO A 92 22.14 -10.78 4.35
C PRO A 92 20.68 -10.43 4.01
N ASP A 93 19.91 -9.90 4.96
CA ASP A 93 18.51 -9.50 4.74
C ASP A 93 18.36 -8.02 4.34
N SER A 94 19.47 -7.29 4.24
CA SER A 94 19.47 -5.91 3.77
C SER A 94 19.18 -5.82 2.28
N VAL A 95 18.85 -4.64 1.77
CA VAL A 95 18.62 -4.42 0.33
C VAL A 95 19.21 -3.09 -0.08
N LEU A 96 19.70 -3.02 -1.32
CA LEU A 96 20.19 -1.81 -1.95
C LEU A 96 19.17 -1.33 -2.99
N GLU A 97 18.82 -0.04 -2.88
CA GLU A 97 18.15 0.73 -3.91
C GLU A 97 19.14 1.77 -4.46
N ALA A 98 19.53 1.61 -5.72
CA ALA A 98 20.46 2.51 -6.39
C ALA A 98 19.68 3.68 -7.01
N ALA A 99 19.89 4.89 -6.50
CA ALA A 99 19.27 6.13 -6.99
C ALA A 99 20.24 6.85 -7.93
N LEU A 100 20.20 6.50 -9.21
CA LEU A 100 21.12 7.03 -10.21
C LEU A 100 20.64 8.40 -10.71
N PRO A 101 21.49 9.44 -10.65
CA PRO A 101 21.15 10.77 -11.17
C PRO A 101 21.05 10.78 -12.69
N LEU A 102 21.75 9.87 -13.37
CA LEU A 102 21.84 9.78 -14.83
C LEU A 102 21.68 8.31 -15.26
N PRO A 103 21.39 8.04 -16.55
CA PRO A 103 21.46 6.69 -17.09
C PRO A 103 22.80 6.02 -16.77
N GLU A 104 22.79 4.70 -16.55
CA GLU A 104 23.96 3.93 -16.09
C GLU A 104 25.22 4.21 -16.92
N GLU A 105 25.12 4.14 -18.24
CA GLU A 105 26.24 4.35 -19.17
C GLU A 105 26.84 5.76 -19.06
N GLU A 106 25.99 6.77 -18.86
CA GLU A 106 26.42 8.17 -18.73
C GLU A 106 27.03 8.44 -17.35
N TYR A 107 26.43 7.89 -16.30
CA TYR A 107 26.92 8.06 -14.93
C TYR A 107 28.25 7.36 -14.71
N MET A 108 28.45 6.19 -15.32
CA MET A 108 29.75 5.50 -15.31
C MET A 108 30.89 6.34 -15.89
N GLY A 109 30.58 7.28 -16.79
CA GLY A 109 31.55 8.24 -17.34
C GLY A 109 32.16 9.17 -16.29
N ASP A 110 31.50 9.36 -15.13
CA ASP A 110 32.00 10.21 -14.04
C ASP A 110 33.09 9.52 -13.20
N PHE A 111 33.37 8.23 -13.43
CA PHE A 111 34.36 7.46 -12.69
C PHE A 111 35.65 7.27 -13.50
N ALA A 112 36.73 7.91 -13.05
CA ALA A 112 37.99 7.96 -13.80
C ALA A 112 38.64 6.57 -13.99
N THR A 113 38.68 5.75 -12.94
CA THR A 113 39.45 4.49 -12.95
C THR A 113 38.60 3.29 -13.35
N ALA A 114 39.22 2.28 -13.99
CA ALA A 114 38.55 1.02 -14.32
C ALA A 114 38.10 0.25 -13.07
N SER A 115 38.91 0.28 -12.00
CA SER A 115 38.57 -0.35 -10.72
C SER A 115 37.32 0.26 -10.08
N SER A 116 37.15 1.58 -10.16
CA SER A 116 35.95 2.25 -9.64
C SER A 116 34.70 1.91 -10.44
N ARG A 117 34.84 1.84 -11.77
CA ARG A 117 33.75 1.40 -12.66
C ARG A 117 33.32 -0.04 -12.36
N ALA A 118 34.27 -0.94 -12.13
CA ALA A 118 33.99 -2.32 -11.73
C ALA A 118 33.27 -2.40 -10.36
N GLU A 119 33.75 -1.68 -9.34
CA GLU A 119 33.11 -1.64 -8.02
C GLU A 119 31.67 -1.09 -8.09
N PHE A 120 31.45 -0.05 -8.91
CA PHE A 120 30.10 0.46 -9.18
C PHE A 120 29.20 -0.59 -9.83
N GLN A 121 29.67 -1.27 -10.87
CA GLN A 121 28.92 -2.31 -11.56
C GLN A 121 28.59 -3.50 -10.66
N ASP A 122 29.55 -3.93 -9.83
CA ASP A 122 29.34 -5.02 -8.86
C ASP A 122 28.22 -4.65 -7.88
N LEU A 123 28.28 -3.47 -7.27
CA LEU A 123 27.24 -2.98 -6.35
C LEU A 123 25.90 -2.77 -7.06
N LEU A 124 25.91 -2.22 -8.27
CA LEU A 124 24.70 -2.00 -9.05
C LEU A 124 24.01 -3.34 -9.42
N SER A 125 24.80 -4.38 -9.71
CA SER A 125 24.28 -5.73 -9.98
C SER A 125 23.62 -6.39 -8.77
N ASP A 126 24.02 -5.99 -7.56
CA ASP A 126 23.42 -6.42 -6.30
C ASP A 126 22.20 -5.58 -5.87
N ALA A 127 21.95 -4.45 -6.53
CA ALA A 127 20.78 -3.61 -6.26
C ALA A 127 19.48 -4.37 -6.59
N GLU A 128 18.53 -4.32 -5.66
CA GLU A 128 17.19 -4.91 -5.86
C GLU A 128 16.31 -3.96 -6.68
N THR A 129 16.55 -2.65 -6.57
CA THR A 129 15.90 -1.60 -7.36
C THR A 129 16.94 -0.60 -7.87
N ILE A 130 16.81 -0.20 -9.13
CA ILE A 130 17.56 0.90 -9.75
C ILE A 130 16.55 1.98 -10.13
N ALA A 131 16.58 3.11 -9.42
CA ALA A 131 15.81 4.29 -9.74
C ALA A 131 16.67 5.25 -10.57
N ILE A 132 16.30 5.47 -11.84
CA ILE A 132 17.00 6.41 -12.72
C ILE A 132 16.20 7.71 -12.74
N MET A 133 16.82 8.82 -12.33
CA MET A 133 16.13 10.11 -12.31
C MET A 133 15.73 10.53 -13.72
N PRO A 134 14.57 11.20 -13.89
CA PRO A 134 14.15 11.70 -15.19
C PRO A 134 15.15 12.73 -15.73
N GLN A 135 15.18 12.87 -17.06
CA GLN A 135 16.07 13.82 -17.72
C GLN A 135 15.80 15.24 -17.20
N SER A 136 16.86 15.90 -16.74
CA SER A 136 16.83 17.23 -16.14
C SER A 136 17.50 18.26 -17.06
N GLU A 137 17.25 19.55 -16.81
CA GLU A 137 17.80 20.67 -17.61
C GLU A 137 19.33 20.76 -17.55
N SER A 138 19.93 20.34 -16.43
CA SER A 138 21.39 20.26 -16.25
C SER A 138 21.79 19.02 -15.46
N ARG A 139 23.09 18.67 -15.51
CA ARG A 139 23.64 17.56 -14.71
C ARG A 139 23.49 17.86 -13.21
N GLU A 140 23.77 19.09 -12.78
CA GLU A 140 23.61 19.52 -11.39
C GLU A 140 22.17 19.35 -10.90
N ALA A 141 21.18 19.70 -11.74
CA ALA A 141 19.77 19.48 -11.43
C ALA A 141 19.44 18.00 -11.28
N ALA A 142 20.03 17.13 -12.12
CA ALA A 142 19.86 15.68 -12.03
C ALA A 142 20.44 15.10 -10.72
N TYR A 143 21.61 15.59 -10.30
CA TYR A 143 22.21 15.25 -9.00
C TYR A 143 21.36 15.74 -7.82
N ALA A 144 20.81 16.96 -7.90
CA ALA A 144 19.90 17.48 -6.88
C ALA A 144 18.58 16.68 -6.81
N GLU A 145 18.04 16.23 -7.94
CA GLU A 145 16.87 15.34 -8.00
C GLU A 145 17.15 13.99 -7.34
N ALA A 146 18.30 13.37 -7.64
CA ALA A 146 18.69 12.12 -6.99
C ALA A 146 18.84 12.28 -5.47
N GLY A 147 19.39 13.41 -5.03
CA GLY A 147 19.46 13.77 -3.62
C GLY A 147 18.08 13.93 -2.96
N ARG A 148 17.14 14.60 -3.62
CA ARG A 148 15.75 14.72 -3.15
C ARG A 148 15.04 13.37 -3.09
N TYR A 149 15.19 12.55 -4.13
CA TYR A 149 14.67 11.18 -4.16
C TYR A 149 15.20 10.33 -3.01
N LEU A 150 16.51 10.41 -2.73
CA LEU A 150 17.13 9.72 -1.61
C LEU A 150 16.50 10.13 -0.29
N LEU A 151 16.31 11.43 -0.04
CA LEU A 151 15.67 11.92 1.17
C LEU A 151 14.20 11.50 1.27
N ASP A 152 13.47 11.48 0.16
CA ASP A 152 12.08 11.02 0.12
C ASP A 152 11.95 9.51 0.43
N ARG A 153 12.97 8.72 0.09
CA ARG A 153 13.01 7.28 0.38
C ARG A 153 13.58 6.92 1.73
N SER A 154 14.28 7.83 2.40
CA SER A 154 15.02 7.55 3.62
C SER A 154 14.20 7.79 4.88
N ASP A 155 14.32 6.87 5.84
CA ASP A 155 13.82 7.05 7.21
C ASP A 155 14.88 7.65 8.14
N VAL A 156 16.15 7.54 7.76
CA VAL A 156 17.34 8.03 8.46
C VAL A 156 18.45 8.27 7.44
N VAL A 157 19.31 9.26 7.67
CA VAL A 157 20.42 9.60 6.79
C VAL A 157 21.75 9.43 7.54
N ILE A 158 22.73 8.83 6.86
CA ILE A 158 24.14 8.79 7.29
C ILE A 158 24.93 9.71 6.36
N ALA A 159 25.56 10.74 6.93
CA ALA A 159 26.38 11.70 6.21
C ALA A 159 27.86 11.54 6.59
N LEU A 160 28.73 11.20 5.64
CA LEU A 160 30.19 11.29 5.83
C LEU A 160 30.64 12.69 5.43
N TRP A 161 30.64 13.60 6.42
CA TRP A 161 30.73 15.03 6.20
C TRP A 161 31.66 15.72 7.22
N ASP A 162 32.45 16.67 6.72
CA ASP A 162 33.45 17.44 7.46
C ASP A 162 32.89 18.73 8.07
N GLY A 163 31.61 19.03 7.88
CA GLY A 163 30.96 20.24 8.38
C GLY A 163 31.12 21.46 7.47
N GLN A 164 31.80 21.33 6.33
CA GLN A 164 32.08 22.44 5.41
C GLN A 164 30.91 22.71 4.45
N PRO A 165 30.72 23.96 3.98
CA PRO A 165 29.68 24.31 3.01
C PRO A 165 29.88 23.58 1.67
N SER A 166 28.80 23.46 0.91
CA SER A 166 28.83 22.75 -0.38
C SER A 166 29.76 23.45 -1.37
N ARG A 167 30.55 22.67 -2.12
CA ARG A 167 31.41 23.18 -3.21
C ARG A 167 30.68 23.27 -4.56
N GLY A 168 29.39 22.92 -4.60
CA GLY A 168 28.52 22.96 -5.79
C GLY A 168 27.08 22.54 -5.47
N VAL A 169 26.16 22.68 -6.43
CA VAL A 169 24.73 22.31 -6.28
C VAL A 169 24.59 20.78 -6.19
N GLY A 170 23.74 20.30 -5.28
CA GLY A 170 23.52 18.87 -5.02
C GLY A 170 24.62 18.21 -4.18
N GLY A 171 25.48 18.99 -3.52
CA GLY A 171 26.54 18.46 -2.66
C GLY A 171 26.06 18.00 -1.28
N THR A 172 26.92 17.28 -0.55
CA THR A 172 26.62 16.70 0.77
C THR A 172 26.01 17.70 1.77
N ALA A 173 26.51 18.95 1.79
CA ALA A 173 26.01 19.96 2.72
C ALA A 173 24.56 20.40 2.42
N GLU A 174 24.13 20.41 1.15
CA GLU A 174 22.74 20.72 0.77
C GLU A 174 21.80 19.58 1.16
N ILE A 175 22.21 18.32 0.94
CA ILE A 175 21.44 17.14 1.38
C ILE A 175 21.31 17.10 2.89
N VAL A 176 22.37 17.43 3.63
CA VAL A 176 22.34 17.55 5.10
C VAL A 176 21.40 18.68 5.54
N ALA A 177 21.44 19.84 4.89
CA ALA A 177 20.56 20.96 5.20
C ALA A 177 19.09 20.62 4.94
N GLU A 178 18.79 19.98 3.82
CA GLU A 178 17.44 19.54 3.45
C GLU A 178 16.93 18.42 4.37
N ALA A 179 17.76 17.44 4.71
CA ALA A 179 17.43 16.40 5.69
C ALA A 179 17.06 17.00 7.06
N ARG A 180 17.82 18.03 7.48
CA ARG A 180 17.55 18.80 8.70
C ARG A 180 16.22 19.55 8.60
N ALA A 181 15.95 20.22 7.48
CA ALA A 181 14.70 20.94 7.25
C ALA A 181 13.47 20.00 7.29
N ARG A 182 13.62 18.76 6.83
CA ARG A 182 12.60 17.71 6.88
C ARG A 182 12.46 17.03 8.25
N GLY A 183 13.37 17.30 9.19
CA GLY A 183 13.39 16.66 10.51
C GLY A 183 13.76 15.17 10.47
N LEU A 184 14.49 14.72 9.45
CA LEU A 184 14.96 13.33 9.37
C LEU A 184 16.05 13.07 10.42
N PRO A 185 16.07 11.89 11.07
CA PRO A 185 17.21 11.48 11.88
C PRO A 185 18.50 11.49 11.04
N LEU A 186 19.52 12.22 11.50
CA LEU A 186 20.77 12.41 10.76
C LEU A 186 21.98 12.03 11.65
N PHE A 187 22.79 11.09 11.17
CA PHE A 187 24.06 10.69 11.76
C PHE A 187 25.21 11.21 10.90
N CYS A 188 26.08 12.02 11.48
CA CYS A 188 27.24 12.56 10.80
C CYS A 188 28.51 11.85 11.29
N ILE A 189 29.37 11.44 10.36
CA ILE A 189 30.68 10.85 10.64
C ILE A 189 31.72 11.73 9.98
N ARG A 190 32.72 12.22 10.74
CA ARG A 190 33.82 12.96 10.11
C ARG A 190 34.62 12.02 9.19
N PRO A 191 34.86 12.40 7.92
CA PRO A 191 35.51 11.54 6.94
C PRO A 191 37.04 11.43 7.13
N SER A 192 37.63 12.28 7.97
CA SER A 192 39.07 12.33 8.24
C SER A 192 39.36 12.81 9.67
N GLY A 193 40.60 12.60 10.12
CA GLY A 193 41.06 13.03 11.45
C GLY A 193 40.48 12.19 12.57
N SER A 194 39.68 12.80 13.46
CA SER A 194 39.08 12.14 14.63
C SER A 194 38.12 10.99 14.32
N TYR A 195 37.49 10.99 13.13
CA TYR A 195 36.39 10.09 12.76
C TYR A 195 35.22 10.06 13.75
N ASP A 196 34.99 11.18 14.45
CA ASP A 196 33.93 11.28 15.44
C ASP A 196 32.56 11.11 14.78
N VAL A 197 31.69 10.39 15.50
CA VAL A 197 30.27 10.25 15.17
C VAL A 197 29.51 11.25 16.02
N TYR A 198 28.74 12.11 15.38
CA TYR A 198 27.86 13.05 16.06
C TYR A 198 26.47 13.03 15.42
N GLN A 199 25.47 13.30 16.23
CA GLN A 199 24.09 13.34 15.80
C GLN A 199 23.63 14.79 15.78
N GLU A 200 23.12 15.24 14.63
CA GLU A 200 22.40 16.51 14.51
C GLU A 200 21.03 16.37 15.19
N PRO A 201 20.39 17.45 15.69
CA PRO A 201 19.28 17.38 16.63
C PRO A 201 18.19 16.37 16.24
N VAL A 202 17.66 15.69 17.26
CA VAL A 202 16.96 14.40 17.16
C VAL A 202 15.69 14.47 16.31
N GLY A 203 15.84 14.27 15.00
CA GLY A 203 14.74 13.77 14.18
C GLY A 203 14.19 12.51 14.82
N ARG A 204 12.86 12.41 14.94
CA ARG A 204 12.22 11.21 15.51
C ARG A 204 12.08 10.17 14.42
N PHE A 205 12.50 8.93 14.68
CA PHE A 205 12.16 7.80 13.83
C PHE A 205 10.63 7.74 13.65
N PRO A 206 10.11 7.66 12.41
CA PRO A 206 8.67 7.66 12.15
C PRO A 206 7.98 6.47 12.83
N SER A 207 7.30 6.70 13.96
CA SER A 207 6.64 5.63 14.71
C SER A 207 5.27 5.23 14.14
N THR A 208 4.63 6.12 13.37
CA THR A 208 3.29 5.90 12.80
C THR A 208 3.30 4.76 11.79
N ASN A 209 4.24 4.77 10.84
CA ASN A 209 4.37 3.73 9.81
C ASN A 209 4.62 2.35 10.43
N PHE A 210 5.46 2.29 11.46
CA PHE A 210 5.67 1.04 12.20
C PHE A 210 4.40 0.57 12.89
N ARG A 211 3.69 1.44 13.63
CA ARG A 211 2.47 1.07 14.38
C ARG A 211 1.40 0.48 13.45
N GLU A 212 1.23 1.05 12.26
CA GLU A 212 0.26 0.53 11.30
C GLU A 212 0.68 -0.83 10.70
N CYS A 213 1.96 -1.01 10.38
CA CYS A 213 2.50 -2.30 9.96
C CYS A 213 2.36 -3.37 11.06
N ASP A 214 2.62 -2.97 12.29
CA ASP A 214 2.54 -3.84 13.47
C ASP A 214 1.11 -4.23 13.82
N ASP A 215 0.16 -3.30 13.71
CA ASP A 215 -1.28 -3.58 13.81
C ASP A 215 -1.75 -4.56 12.71
N TYR A 216 -1.24 -4.43 11.49
CA TYR A 216 -1.52 -5.36 10.40
C TYR A 216 -1.00 -6.77 10.70
N ASN A 217 0.24 -6.89 11.18
CA ASN A 217 0.88 -8.17 11.47
C ASN A 217 0.31 -8.88 12.70
N ARG A 218 -0.10 -8.12 13.73
CA ARG A 218 -0.75 -8.62 14.94
C ARG A 218 -2.20 -9.05 14.72
N ALA A 219 -2.85 -8.53 13.69
CA ALA A 219 -4.24 -8.87 13.43
C ALA A 219 -4.42 -10.39 13.22
N PRO A 220 -5.34 -11.04 13.93
CA PRO A 220 -5.44 -12.50 13.91
C PRO A 220 -6.01 -12.97 12.57
N VAL A 221 -5.27 -13.77 11.82
CA VAL A 221 -5.71 -14.40 10.56
C VAL A 221 -5.42 -15.90 10.48
N SER A 222 -4.71 -16.46 11.47
CA SER A 222 -4.20 -17.85 11.45
C SER A 222 -5.27 -18.91 11.20
N ARG A 223 -6.50 -18.72 11.71
CA ARG A 223 -7.60 -19.67 11.49
C ARG A 223 -8.14 -19.70 10.05
N GLN A 224 -8.04 -18.57 9.33
CA GLN A 224 -8.64 -18.40 8.01
C GLN A 224 -7.61 -18.53 6.87
N LEU A 225 -6.35 -18.27 7.18
CA LEU A 225 -5.26 -18.18 6.20
C LEU A 225 -4.98 -19.51 5.49
N PRO A 226 -4.88 -20.68 6.16
CA PRO A 226 -4.62 -21.95 5.48
C PRO A 226 -5.68 -22.31 4.43
N ASN A 227 -6.96 -22.11 4.79
CA ASN A 227 -8.08 -22.36 3.86
C ASN A 227 -8.01 -21.41 2.67
N PHE A 228 -7.74 -20.11 2.90
CA PHE A 228 -7.57 -19.15 1.81
C PHE A 228 -6.43 -19.55 0.87
N VAL A 229 -5.26 -19.91 1.41
CA VAL A 229 -4.08 -20.31 0.63
C VAL A 229 -4.41 -21.56 -0.20
N SER A 230 -5.04 -22.57 0.39
CA SER A 230 -5.44 -23.79 -0.31
C SER A 230 -6.45 -23.52 -1.42
N GLU A 231 -7.54 -22.79 -1.12
CA GLU A 231 -8.57 -22.44 -2.11
C GLU A 231 -7.99 -21.66 -3.28
N LYS A 232 -7.17 -20.63 -3.01
CA LYS A 232 -6.58 -19.81 -4.07
C LYS A 232 -5.48 -20.51 -4.84
N SER A 233 -4.67 -21.34 -4.19
CA SER A 233 -3.69 -22.18 -4.87
C SER A 233 -4.39 -23.13 -5.85
N ASN A 234 -5.45 -23.82 -5.40
CA ASN A 234 -6.23 -24.71 -6.25
C ASN A 234 -6.88 -23.96 -7.43
N GLU A 235 -7.49 -22.78 -7.19
CA GLU A 235 -8.08 -21.96 -8.24
C GLU A 235 -7.07 -21.62 -9.36
N TRP A 236 -5.88 -21.13 -8.98
CA TRP A 236 -4.86 -20.73 -9.95
C TRP A 236 -4.16 -21.92 -10.61
N LEU A 237 -3.94 -23.03 -9.89
CA LEU A 237 -3.39 -24.25 -10.48
C LEU A 237 -4.36 -24.90 -11.47
N THR A 238 -5.67 -24.92 -11.16
CA THR A 238 -6.68 -25.39 -12.13
C THR A 238 -6.69 -24.55 -13.40
N ALA A 239 -6.63 -23.22 -13.27
CA ALA A 239 -6.54 -22.33 -14.42
C ALA A 239 -5.22 -22.49 -15.20
N ALA A 240 -4.11 -22.76 -14.51
CA ALA A 240 -2.82 -23.04 -15.13
C ALA A 240 -2.83 -24.33 -15.95
N ARG A 241 -3.39 -25.42 -15.40
CA ARG A 241 -3.56 -26.69 -16.11
C ARG A 241 -4.43 -26.53 -17.35
N ALA A 242 -5.51 -25.75 -17.26
CA ALA A 242 -6.37 -25.43 -18.41
C ALA A 242 -5.63 -24.66 -19.52
N ALA A 243 -4.58 -23.91 -19.17
CA ALA A 243 -3.72 -23.20 -20.11
C ALA A 243 -2.50 -24.03 -20.62
N ALA A 244 -2.38 -25.28 -20.17
CA ALA A 244 -1.22 -26.17 -20.37
C ALA A 244 0.08 -25.64 -19.71
N LEU A 245 -0.02 -25.10 -18.49
CA LEU A 245 1.12 -24.80 -17.63
C LEU A 245 1.27 -25.87 -16.55
N GLU A 246 2.52 -26.26 -16.27
CA GLU A 246 2.83 -27.20 -15.20
C GLU A 246 2.67 -26.55 -13.81
N ASP A 247 2.19 -27.33 -12.84
CA ASP A 247 2.09 -26.91 -11.45
C ASP A 247 3.45 -26.51 -10.86
N SER A 248 4.50 -27.25 -11.21
CA SER A 248 5.90 -26.99 -10.82
C SER A 248 6.34 -25.56 -11.17
N ALA A 249 5.74 -25.00 -12.23
CA ALA A 249 6.04 -23.68 -12.69
C ALA A 249 5.49 -22.60 -11.73
N LEU A 250 4.28 -22.79 -11.20
CA LEU A 250 3.62 -21.76 -10.41
C LEU A 250 3.95 -21.86 -8.92
N ARG A 251 4.24 -23.06 -8.40
CA ARG A 251 4.44 -23.32 -6.96
C ARG A 251 5.37 -22.33 -6.25
N PRO A 252 6.57 -22.00 -6.76
CA PRO A 252 7.44 -21.03 -6.10
C PRO A 252 6.81 -19.65 -5.93
N ALA A 253 6.07 -19.18 -6.94
CA ALA A 253 5.38 -17.89 -6.88
C ALA A 253 4.15 -17.93 -5.95
N LEU A 254 3.41 -19.05 -5.96
CA LEU A 254 2.26 -19.28 -5.08
C LEU A 254 2.66 -19.31 -3.60
N ASP A 255 3.66 -20.13 -3.26
CA ASP A 255 4.13 -20.32 -1.89
C ASP A 255 4.68 -19.02 -1.29
N TRP A 256 5.28 -18.18 -2.14
CA TRP A 256 5.72 -16.84 -1.77
C TRP A 256 4.55 -15.88 -1.53
N ILE A 257 3.65 -15.70 -2.49
CA ILE A 257 2.70 -14.57 -2.48
C ILE A 257 1.42 -14.84 -1.68
N LEU A 258 0.93 -16.09 -1.64
CA LEU A 258 -0.39 -16.41 -1.11
C LEU A 258 -0.53 -16.13 0.39
N PRO A 259 0.46 -16.38 1.26
CA PRO A 259 0.36 -15.99 2.67
C PRO A 259 0.14 -14.48 2.86
N TYR A 260 0.85 -13.64 2.10
CA TYR A 260 0.72 -12.18 2.15
C TYR A 260 -0.62 -11.71 1.58
N LEU A 261 -1.00 -12.23 0.41
CA LEU A 261 -2.28 -11.93 -0.23
C LEU A 261 -3.45 -12.33 0.67
N GLY A 262 -3.39 -13.51 1.29
CA GLY A 262 -4.42 -14.02 2.17
C GLY A 262 -4.62 -13.14 3.40
N ARG A 263 -3.55 -12.70 4.08
CA ARG A 263 -3.71 -11.76 5.19
C ARG A 263 -4.36 -10.46 4.74
N ALA A 264 -3.85 -9.86 3.67
CA ALA A 264 -4.39 -8.59 3.17
C ALA A 264 -5.88 -8.71 2.81
N ASP A 265 -6.27 -9.77 2.10
CA ASP A 265 -7.66 -9.97 1.67
C ASP A 265 -8.61 -10.32 2.84
N ILE A 266 -8.18 -11.17 3.78
CA ILE A 266 -8.95 -11.52 4.98
C ILE A 266 -9.21 -10.27 5.83
N LEU A 267 -8.18 -9.44 6.04
CA LEU A 267 -8.32 -8.20 6.80
C LEU A 267 -9.17 -7.18 6.04
N ALA A 268 -8.99 -7.02 4.72
CA ALA A 268 -9.82 -6.15 3.90
C ALA A 268 -11.32 -6.50 4.04
N ARG A 269 -11.69 -7.78 3.89
CA ARG A 269 -13.08 -8.25 4.06
C ARG A 269 -13.60 -8.08 5.49
N ARG A 270 -12.73 -8.17 6.50
CA ARG A 270 -13.11 -7.98 7.91
C ARG A 270 -13.45 -6.51 8.19
N TYR A 271 -12.59 -5.59 7.77
CA TYR A 271 -12.82 -4.16 7.97
C TYR A 271 -13.94 -3.63 7.09
N GLN A 272 -14.10 -4.13 5.86
CA GLN A 272 -15.26 -3.87 5.01
C GLN A 272 -16.58 -4.24 5.71
N ARG A 273 -16.66 -5.48 6.24
CA ARG A 273 -17.86 -5.93 6.96
C ARG A 273 -18.11 -5.17 8.25
N ARG A 274 -17.07 -4.62 8.89
CA ARG A 274 -17.22 -3.75 10.07
C ARG A 274 -17.77 -2.39 9.66
N PHE A 275 -17.17 -1.77 8.64
CA PHE A 275 -17.59 -0.47 8.11
C PHE A 275 -19.09 -0.49 7.76
N PHE A 276 -19.52 -1.40 6.86
CA PHE A 276 -20.92 -1.46 6.46
C PHE A 276 -21.89 -1.85 7.58
N ARG A 277 -21.45 -2.64 8.58
CA ARG A 277 -22.29 -2.96 9.75
C ARG A 277 -22.45 -1.75 10.67
N LEU A 278 -21.39 -0.98 10.87
CA LEU A 278 -21.46 0.26 11.65
C LEU A 278 -22.37 1.28 10.96
N GLY A 279 -22.17 1.53 9.66
CA GLY A 279 -23.01 2.43 8.87
C GLY A 279 -24.49 2.03 8.86
N THR A 280 -24.77 0.77 8.49
CA THR A 280 -26.16 0.23 8.54
C THR A 280 -26.74 0.31 9.95
N GLY A 281 -25.94 -0.01 10.98
CA GLY A 281 -26.35 0.07 12.38
C GLY A 281 -26.72 1.49 12.81
N LEU A 282 -25.97 2.51 12.41
CA LEU A 282 -26.24 3.91 12.72
C LEU A 282 -27.61 4.35 12.18
N PHE A 283 -27.89 4.06 10.91
CA PHE A 283 -29.19 4.38 10.30
C PHE A 283 -30.35 3.63 10.96
N LEU A 284 -30.15 2.36 11.32
CA LEU A 284 -31.19 1.57 12.01
C LEU A 284 -31.42 2.06 13.45
N ILE A 285 -30.37 2.40 14.19
CA ILE A 285 -30.48 2.96 15.55
C ILE A 285 -31.20 4.30 15.51
N ALA A 286 -30.87 5.17 14.56
CA ALA A 286 -31.55 6.44 14.37
C ALA A 286 -33.05 6.24 14.07
N PHE A 287 -33.38 5.31 13.17
CA PHE A 287 -34.77 4.94 12.89
C PHE A 287 -35.52 4.43 14.14
N VAL A 288 -34.91 3.52 14.90
CA VAL A 288 -35.50 2.98 16.13
C VAL A 288 -35.69 4.08 17.18
N ALA A 289 -34.73 4.98 17.33
CA ALA A 289 -34.83 6.11 18.26
C ALA A 289 -36.02 7.01 17.91
N VAL A 290 -36.17 7.40 16.64
CA VAL A 290 -37.31 8.23 16.19
C VAL A 290 -38.65 7.51 16.38
N THR A 291 -38.70 6.22 16.03
CA THR A 291 -39.92 5.40 16.17
C THR A 291 -40.33 5.25 17.63
N LEU A 292 -39.36 5.01 18.51
CA LEU A 292 -39.60 4.87 19.94
C LEU A 292 -40.05 6.20 20.56
N ALA A 293 -39.41 7.31 20.18
CA ALA A 293 -39.78 8.64 20.64
C ALA A 293 -41.19 9.06 20.16
N ALA A 294 -41.62 8.60 18.98
CA ALA A 294 -43.00 8.76 18.53
C ALA A 294 -43.97 7.87 19.32
N PHE A 295 -43.60 6.61 19.55
CA PHE A 295 -44.40 5.66 20.32
C PHE A 295 -44.66 6.12 21.75
N GLU A 296 -43.62 6.57 22.47
CA GLU A 296 -43.75 7.05 23.85
C GLU A 296 -44.72 8.24 23.95
N ARG A 297 -44.62 9.20 23.01
CA ARG A 297 -45.50 10.37 22.99
C ARG A 297 -46.96 10.04 22.66
N ILE A 298 -47.19 9.06 21.77
CA ILE A 298 -48.54 8.69 21.32
C ILE A 298 -49.25 7.76 22.32
N PHE A 299 -48.53 6.76 22.85
CA PHE A 299 -49.13 5.68 23.63
C PHE A 299 -48.88 5.77 25.14
N LEU A 300 -47.81 6.45 25.58
CA LEU A 300 -47.38 6.48 26.98
C LEU A 300 -47.08 7.90 27.48
N PRO A 301 -47.97 8.89 27.27
CA PRO A 301 -47.69 10.30 27.57
C PRO A 301 -47.39 10.57 29.06
N ASP A 302 -47.96 9.78 29.97
CA ASP A 302 -47.82 9.99 31.42
C ASP A 302 -46.53 9.40 32.03
N ARG A 303 -45.63 8.82 31.21
CA ARG A 303 -44.40 8.16 31.68
C ARG A 303 -43.12 8.80 31.12
N PRO A 304 -42.76 10.02 31.56
CA PRO A 304 -41.58 10.74 31.05
C PRO A 304 -40.24 10.04 31.38
N GLN A 305 -40.23 9.11 32.34
CA GLN A 305 -39.05 8.32 32.71
C GLN A 305 -38.56 7.41 31.56
N LEU A 306 -39.41 7.10 30.58
CA LEU A 306 -39.05 6.30 29.40
C LEU A 306 -38.09 7.01 28.44
N GLY A 307 -38.00 8.36 28.50
CA GLY A 307 -37.04 9.13 27.71
C GLY A 307 -35.57 8.79 27.99
N LEU A 308 -35.26 8.07 29.09
CA LEU A 308 -33.94 7.49 29.34
C LEU A 308 -33.55 6.44 28.29
N VAL A 309 -34.52 5.74 27.70
CA VAL A 309 -34.28 4.76 26.64
C VAL A 309 -33.89 5.45 25.34
N GLU A 310 -34.58 6.54 24.98
CA GLU A 310 -34.19 7.41 23.85
C GLU A 310 -32.77 7.96 24.05
N PHE A 311 -32.47 8.50 25.23
CA PHE A 311 -31.12 8.95 25.57
C PHE A 311 -30.07 7.84 25.42
N ALA A 312 -30.37 6.63 25.88
CA ALA A 312 -29.46 5.49 25.75
C ALA A 312 -29.21 5.12 24.27
N LEU A 313 -30.23 5.16 23.41
CA LEU A 313 -30.07 4.93 21.96
C LEU A 313 -29.21 6.00 21.29
N LEU A 314 -29.41 7.27 21.65
CA LEU A 314 -28.58 8.38 21.16
C LEU A 314 -27.13 8.27 21.64
N LEU A 315 -26.91 7.84 22.88
CA LEU A 315 -25.58 7.57 23.41
C LEU A 315 -24.89 6.41 22.66
N ILE A 316 -25.62 5.32 22.37
CA ILE A 316 -25.09 4.20 21.56
C ILE A 316 -24.75 4.67 20.15
N LEU A 317 -25.58 5.52 19.54
CA LEU A 317 -25.32 6.12 18.23
C LEU A 317 -24.02 6.94 18.26
N LEU A 318 -23.85 7.81 19.25
CA LEU A 318 -22.64 8.62 19.44
C LEU A 318 -21.39 7.74 19.67
N LEU A 319 -21.47 6.74 20.55
CA LEU A 319 -20.36 5.81 20.82
C LEU A 319 -19.98 5.02 19.57
N THR A 320 -20.95 4.63 18.75
CA THR A 320 -20.72 3.92 17.49
C THR A 320 -19.98 4.80 16.48
N LEU A 321 -20.34 6.09 16.37
CA LEU A 321 -19.64 7.08 15.55
C LEU A 321 -18.19 7.28 16.03
N LEU A 322 -18.00 7.50 17.33
CA LEU A 322 -16.68 7.68 17.93
C LEU A 322 -15.79 6.44 17.74
N TYR A 323 -16.36 5.24 17.88
CA TYR A 323 -15.66 3.99 17.63
C TYR A 323 -15.20 3.87 16.16
N GLY A 324 -16.08 4.16 15.21
CA GLY A 324 -15.76 4.13 13.78
C GLY A 324 -14.58 5.06 13.43
N ARG A 325 -14.62 6.29 13.95
CA ARG A 325 -13.58 7.31 13.76
C ARG A 325 -12.27 6.93 14.43
N HIS A 326 -12.29 6.57 15.72
CA HIS A 326 -11.07 6.25 16.47
C HIS A 326 -10.37 5.00 15.95
N ARG A 327 -11.12 4.00 15.44
CA ARG A 327 -10.53 2.78 14.88
C ARG A 327 -10.13 2.90 13.41
N ARG A 328 -10.37 4.04 12.76
CA ARG A 328 -10.07 4.30 11.34
C ARG A 328 -10.51 3.12 10.45
N VAL A 329 -11.73 2.62 10.67
CA VAL A 329 -12.21 1.36 10.08
C VAL A 329 -12.23 1.43 8.56
N GLN A 330 -12.65 2.58 8.01
CA GLN A 330 -12.68 2.86 6.58
C GLN A 330 -11.27 2.88 5.99
N LEU A 331 -10.37 3.70 6.54
CA LEU A 331 -8.97 3.78 6.08
C LEU A 331 -8.30 2.41 6.04
N ARG A 332 -8.46 1.58 7.09
CA ARG A 332 -7.90 0.22 7.15
C ARG A 332 -8.52 -0.71 6.10
N TRP A 333 -9.83 -0.63 5.87
CA TRP A 333 -10.48 -1.40 4.82
C TRP A 333 -9.89 -1.06 3.45
N ILE A 334 -9.81 0.23 3.12
CA ILE A 334 -9.32 0.73 1.84
C ILE A 334 -7.85 0.35 1.64
N ALA A 335 -7.01 0.55 2.67
CA ALA A 335 -5.59 0.23 2.62
C ALA A 335 -5.31 -1.26 2.39
N TYR A 336 -5.97 -2.14 3.16
CA TYR A 336 -5.78 -3.58 3.01
C TYR A 336 -6.36 -4.10 1.70
N ARG A 337 -7.45 -3.49 1.21
CA ARG A 337 -7.98 -3.80 -0.11
C ARG A 337 -6.97 -3.44 -1.20
N SER A 338 -6.36 -2.25 -1.12
CA SER A 338 -5.33 -1.83 -2.07
C SER A 338 -4.13 -2.77 -2.06
N LEU A 339 -3.66 -3.14 -0.86
CA LEU A 339 -2.55 -4.07 -0.71
C LEU A 339 -2.90 -5.44 -1.32
N ALA A 340 -4.09 -5.98 -1.06
CA ALA A 340 -4.54 -7.25 -1.64
C ALA A 340 -4.65 -7.20 -3.17
N GLU A 341 -5.12 -6.08 -3.75
CA GLU A 341 -5.12 -5.87 -5.19
C GLU A 341 -3.70 -5.89 -5.77
N ARG A 342 -2.80 -5.09 -5.20
CA ARG A 342 -1.39 -4.99 -5.62
C ARG A 342 -0.66 -6.33 -5.50
N LEU A 343 -0.86 -7.07 -4.41
CA LEU A 343 -0.24 -8.38 -4.21
C LEU A 343 -0.77 -9.43 -5.18
N ARG A 344 -2.05 -9.36 -5.57
CA ARG A 344 -2.59 -10.25 -6.60
C ARG A 344 -1.97 -9.95 -7.97
N ILE A 345 -1.86 -8.68 -8.32
CA ILE A 345 -1.21 -8.26 -9.57
C ILE A 345 0.26 -8.67 -9.55
N ALA A 346 0.94 -8.52 -8.40
CA ALA A 346 2.33 -8.91 -8.23
C ALA A 346 2.60 -10.39 -8.54
N PHE A 347 1.67 -11.29 -8.20
CA PHE A 347 1.77 -12.69 -8.60
C PHE A 347 1.88 -12.84 -10.12
N PHE A 348 0.96 -12.22 -10.87
CA PHE A 348 1.00 -12.30 -12.32
C PHE A 348 2.25 -11.59 -12.88
N LEU A 349 2.57 -10.39 -12.42
CA LEU A 349 3.77 -9.70 -12.87
C LEU A 349 5.06 -10.48 -12.61
N SER A 350 5.15 -11.25 -11.53
CA SER A 350 6.31 -12.12 -11.28
C SER A 350 6.57 -13.13 -12.39
N LEU A 351 5.53 -13.57 -13.10
CA LEU A 351 5.65 -14.56 -14.17
C LEU A 351 6.03 -13.92 -15.52
N VAL A 352 5.91 -12.60 -15.67
CA VAL A 352 6.12 -11.85 -16.93
C VAL A 352 7.31 -10.90 -16.87
N ALA A 353 7.64 -10.37 -15.69
CA ALA A 353 8.45 -9.17 -15.56
C ALA A 353 9.75 -9.35 -14.78
N TRP A 354 10.79 -8.77 -15.41
CA TRP A 354 12.13 -8.39 -15.00
C TRP A 354 12.99 -9.42 -14.28
N GLY A 355 14.26 -9.49 -14.71
CA GLY A 355 15.33 -10.20 -14.04
C GLY A 355 15.52 -9.75 -12.58
N ARG A 356 16.71 -9.95 -12.03
CA ARG A 356 16.91 -9.75 -10.60
C ARG A 356 16.53 -8.34 -10.13
N THR A 357 16.75 -7.32 -10.95
CA THR A 357 16.68 -5.90 -10.60
C THR A 357 15.48 -5.19 -11.23
N ARG A 358 14.78 -4.37 -10.43
CA ARG A 358 13.67 -3.54 -10.89
C ARG A 358 14.18 -2.15 -11.27
N THR A 359 14.08 -1.79 -12.54
CA THR A 359 14.36 -0.41 -12.99
C THR A 359 13.09 0.44 -12.93
N VAL A 360 13.19 1.61 -12.29
CA VAL A 360 12.09 2.57 -12.14
C VAL A 360 12.57 3.95 -12.58
N ILE A 361 11.70 4.69 -13.28
CA ILE A 361 11.89 6.12 -13.53
C ILE A 361 10.88 6.84 -12.63
N PRO A 362 11.32 7.54 -11.57
CA PRO A 362 10.41 8.29 -10.71
C PRO A 362 9.73 9.42 -11.48
N ASP A 363 8.44 9.61 -11.18
CA ASP A 363 7.64 10.70 -11.74
C ASP A 363 7.92 11.98 -10.91
N GLY A 364 8.91 12.77 -11.32
CA GLY A 364 9.47 13.91 -10.55
C GLY A 364 8.49 15.05 -10.22
N THR A 365 7.24 14.96 -10.68
CA THR A 365 6.19 15.96 -10.40
C THR A 365 5.30 15.60 -9.22
N ARG A 366 5.43 14.40 -8.65
CA ARG A 366 4.51 13.88 -7.63
C ARG A 366 5.25 13.64 -6.31
N PRO A 367 4.89 14.35 -5.22
CA PRO A 367 5.37 14.00 -3.88
C PRO A 367 5.04 12.54 -3.59
N ILE A 368 5.92 11.83 -2.88
CA ILE A 368 5.59 10.52 -2.32
C ILE A 368 4.40 10.71 -1.38
N ASP A 369 3.20 10.35 -1.83
CA ASP A 369 1.93 10.51 -1.10
C ASP A 369 2.06 10.07 0.36
N GLY A 370 2.15 11.05 1.29
CA GLY A 370 2.34 10.79 2.73
C GLY A 370 1.20 10.00 3.40
N GLY A 371 0.13 9.65 2.68
CA GLY A 371 -0.95 8.78 3.15
C GLY A 371 -0.91 7.33 2.62
N ASN A 372 -0.09 7.03 1.60
CA ASN A 372 0.01 5.71 0.96
C ASN A 372 1.27 4.93 1.34
N ASP A 373 2.04 5.47 2.27
CA ASP A 373 3.42 5.06 2.50
C ASP A 373 3.54 3.63 3.04
N LEU A 374 2.62 3.21 3.90
CA LEU A 374 2.55 1.82 4.38
C LEU A 374 2.25 0.83 3.26
N ILE A 375 1.25 1.09 2.41
CA ILE A 375 0.84 0.15 1.34
C ILE A 375 1.97 -0.01 0.34
N ARG A 376 2.61 1.11 -0.02
CA ARG A 376 3.79 1.13 -0.89
C ARG A 376 4.92 0.31 -0.28
N ARG A 377 5.35 0.63 0.95
CA ARG A 377 6.42 -0.08 1.67
C ARG A 377 6.12 -1.57 1.85
N ALA A 378 4.89 -1.92 2.19
CA ALA A 378 4.47 -3.30 2.39
C ALA A 378 4.51 -4.10 1.07
N TRP A 379 4.02 -3.51 -0.02
CA TRP A 379 4.09 -4.14 -1.33
C TRP A 379 5.55 -4.28 -1.81
N GLU A 380 6.36 -3.23 -1.67
CA GLU A 380 7.80 -3.26 -2.01
C GLU A 380 8.52 -4.36 -1.23
N GLU A 381 8.30 -4.44 0.09
CA GLU A 381 8.91 -5.46 0.92
C GLU A 381 8.53 -6.89 0.48
N VAL A 382 7.25 -7.12 0.16
CA VAL A 382 6.84 -8.42 -0.36
C VAL A 382 7.48 -8.69 -1.72
N TRP A 383 7.52 -7.71 -2.62
CA TRP A 383 8.11 -7.81 -3.96
C TRP A 383 9.60 -8.18 -3.92
N MET A 384 10.37 -7.57 -3.03
CA MET A 384 11.81 -7.85 -2.87
C MET A 384 12.09 -9.27 -2.38
N ARG A 385 11.13 -9.89 -1.68
CA ARG A 385 11.23 -11.26 -1.17
C ARG A 385 10.87 -12.34 -2.20
N ARG A 386 10.59 -11.94 -3.44
CA ARG A 386 10.25 -12.85 -4.54
C ARG A 386 11.37 -13.89 -4.73
N PRO A 387 11.07 -15.19 -4.77
CA PRO A 387 12.09 -16.22 -4.92
C PRO A 387 12.73 -16.14 -6.31
N PRO A 388 14.04 -16.44 -6.47
CA PRO A 388 14.75 -16.43 -7.76
C PRO A 388 14.03 -17.19 -8.88
N GLN A 389 13.40 -18.33 -8.53
CA GLN A 389 12.63 -19.17 -9.45
C GLN A 389 11.36 -18.49 -9.98
N ALA A 390 10.87 -17.46 -9.30
CA ALA A 390 9.79 -16.59 -9.74
C ALA A 390 10.30 -15.28 -10.38
N ARG A 391 11.60 -15.15 -10.70
CA ARG A 391 12.20 -13.92 -11.26
C ARG A 391 12.44 -13.95 -12.77
N SER A 392 12.34 -15.10 -13.45
CA SER A 392 12.52 -15.13 -14.90
C SER A 392 11.99 -16.41 -15.53
N ARG A 393 11.06 -16.27 -16.48
CA ARG A 393 10.77 -17.31 -17.48
C ARG A 393 10.56 -16.68 -18.85
N THR A 394 11.01 -17.38 -19.88
CA THR A 394 10.54 -17.15 -21.25
C THR A 394 9.02 -17.40 -21.28
N LEU A 395 8.28 -16.46 -21.87
CA LEU A 395 6.83 -16.54 -21.92
C LEU A 395 6.46 -17.51 -23.04
N ALA A 396 6.21 -18.76 -22.70
CA ALA A 396 5.58 -19.67 -23.66
C ALA A 396 4.12 -19.24 -23.92
N GLY A 397 3.55 -19.63 -25.07
CA GLY A 397 2.14 -19.33 -25.41
C GLY A 397 1.11 -19.81 -24.38
N SER A 398 1.45 -20.81 -23.55
CA SER A 398 0.67 -21.25 -22.40
C SER A 398 0.56 -20.17 -21.30
N THR A 399 1.61 -19.37 -21.08
CA THR A 399 1.60 -18.27 -20.11
C THR A 399 0.63 -17.17 -20.54
N LYS A 400 0.63 -16.80 -21.82
CA LYS A 400 -0.35 -15.85 -22.35
C LYS A 400 -1.79 -16.32 -22.10
N ARG A 401 -2.10 -17.59 -22.40
CA ARG A 401 -3.44 -18.16 -22.16
C ARG A 401 -3.82 -18.13 -20.69
N PHE A 402 -2.87 -18.44 -19.80
CA PHE A 402 -3.08 -18.34 -18.36
C PHE A 402 -3.37 -16.90 -17.91
N PHE A 403 -2.66 -15.90 -18.42
CA PHE A 403 -2.91 -14.49 -18.09
C PHE A 403 -4.28 -14.02 -18.57
N ALA A 404 -4.62 -14.31 -19.82
CA ALA A 404 -5.89 -13.92 -20.40
C ALA A 404 -7.09 -14.54 -19.65
N SER A 405 -6.95 -15.79 -19.20
CA SER A 405 -8.00 -16.52 -18.48
C SER A 405 -8.00 -16.24 -16.97
N ALA A 406 -6.93 -16.62 -16.28
CA ALA A 406 -6.83 -16.60 -14.82
C ALA A 406 -6.75 -15.19 -14.25
N TRP A 407 -6.10 -14.25 -14.93
CA TRP A 407 -6.04 -12.86 -14.47
C TRP A 407 -7.15 -12.02 -15.08
N LEU A 408 -7.09 -11.74 -16.39
CA LEU A 408 -8.02 -10.79 -17.02
C LEU A 408 -9.45 -11.32 -17.04
N GLY A 409 -9.65 -12.60 -17.38
CA GLY A 409 -10.96 -13.25 -17.39
C GLY A 409 -11.63 -13.23 -16.01
N SER A 410 -10.92 -13.69 -14.97
CA SER A 410 -11.48 -13.71 -13.61
C SER A 410 -11.83 -12.32 -13.08
N GLN A 411 -11.01 -11.30 -13.38
CA GLN A 411 -11.29 -9.91 -13.02
C GLN A 411 -12.50 -9.35 -13.77
N LEU A 412 -12.61 -9.63 -15.06
CA LEU A 412 -13.76 -9.22 -15.87
C LEU A 412 -15.07 -9.81 -15.34
N ASP A 413 -15.07 -11.11 -15.01
CA ASP A 413 -16.24 -11.79 -14.45
C ASP A 413 -16.60 -11.26 -13.06
N TYR A 414 -15.60 -10.89 -12.25
CA TYR A 414 -15.82 -10.23 -10.98
C TYR A 414 -16.47 -8.85 -11.18
N TYR A 415 -15.94 -7.99 -12.05
CA TYR A 415 -16.49 -6.66 -12.31
C TYR A 415 -17.90 -6.70 -12.91
N LYS A 416 -18.16 -7.63 -13.85
CA LYS A 416 -19.51 -7.85 -14.40
C LYS A 416 -20.51 -8.21 -13.29
N ARG A 417 -20.18 -9.19 -12.44
CA ARG A 417 -21.03 -9.59 -11.29
C ARG A 417 -21.19 -8.50 -10.24
N ALA A 418 -20.12 -7.75 -9.94
CA ALA A 418 -20.14 -6.66 -8.97
C ALA A 418 -21.03 -5.51 -9.45
N SER A 419 -20.90 -5.10 -10.72
CA SER A 419 -21.73 -4.04 -11.32
C SER A 419 -23.22 -4.41 -11.31
N GLN A 420 -23.55 -5.66 -11.66
CA GLN A 420 -24.93 -6.16 -11.61
C GLN A 420 -25.49 -6.18 -10.18
N ARG A 421 -24.69 -6.63 -9.20
CA ARG A 421 -25.09 -6.66 -7.78
C ARG A 421 -25.42 -5.25 -7.28
N HIS A 422 -24.53 -4.29 -7.52
CA HIS A 422 -24.72 -2.91 -7.11
C HIS A 422 -25.95 -2.27 -7.79
N SER A 423 -26.14 -2.51 -9.09
CA SER A 423 -27.32 -2.02 -9.82
C SER A 423 -28.63 -2.60 -9.28
N ARG A 424 -28.65 -3.88 -8.88
CA ARG A 424 -29.84 -4.50 -8.27
C ARG A 424 -30.13 -3.92 -6.89
N GLN A 425 -29.11 -3.74 -6.06
CA GLN A 425 -29.27 -3.17 -4.71
C GLN A 425 -29.75 -1.71 -4.76
N ASP A 426 -29.24 -0.92 -5.69
CA ASP A 426 -29.69 0.45 -5.93
C ASP A 426 -31.19 0.51 -6.28
N ARG A 427 -31.63 -0.32 -7.24
CA ARG A 427 -33.04 -0.40 -7.63
C ARG A 427 -33.94 -0.83 -6.48
N LEU A 428 -33.54 -1.86 -5.73
CA LEU A 428 -34.33 -2.36 -4.60
C LEU A 428 -34.49 -1.29 -3.51
N LEU A 429 -33.40 -0.64 -3.08
CA LEU A 429 -33.47 0.42 -2.06
C LEU A 429 -34.28 1.63 -2.55
N THR A 430 -34.16 1.99 -3.83
CA THR A 430 -34.95 3.07 -4.43
C THR A 430 -36.43 2.74 -4.43
N GLN A 431 -36.81 1.54 -4.86
CA GLN A 431 -38.21 1.08 -4.86
C GLN A 431 -38.79 1.04 -3.45
N LEU A 432 -38.06 0.48 -2.47
CA LEU A 432 -38.50 0.47 -1.07
C LEU A 432 -38.71 1.88 -0.53
N THR A 433 -37.80 2.81 -0.84
CA THR A 433 -37.92 4.22 -0.42
C THR A 433 -39.19 4.85 -1.00
N TRP A 434 -39.46 4.69 -2.31
CA TRP A 434 -40.68 5.19 -2.94
C TRP A 434 -41.95 4.57 -2.35
N ILE A 435 -41.96 3.26 -2.10
CA ILE A 435 -43.11 2.57 -1.49
C ILE A 435 -43.40 3.15 -0.09
N LEU A 436 -42.37 3.33 0.74
CA LEU A 436 -42.53 3.90 2.09
C LEU A 436 -43.03 5.35 2.06
N PHE A 437 -42.51 6.18 1.14
CA PHE A 437 -43.01 7.54 0.97
C PHE A 437 -44.46 7.58 0.50
N SER A 438 -44.86 6.73 -0.44
CA SER A 438 -46.25 6.62 -0.90
C SER A 438 -47.18 6.21 0.23
N PHE A 439 -46.80 5.21 1.04
CA PHE A 439 -47.59 4.83 2.21
C PHE A 439 -47.66 5.94 3.27
N THR A 440 -46.58 6.68 3.48
CA THR A 440 -46.59 7.84 4.38
C THR A 440 -47.58 8.90 3.88
N LEU A 441 -47.54 9.23 2.59
CA LEU A 441 -48.43 10.23 1.99
C LEU A 441 -49.90 9.82 2.15
N VAL A 442 -50.21 8.54 1.92
CA VAL A 442 -51.55 7.99 2.10
C VAL A 442 -51.98 8.03 3.57
N ALA A 443 -51.11 7.65 4.50
CA ALA A 443 -51.37 7.71 5.94
C ALA A 443 -51.67 9.16 6.40
N ALA A 444 -50.85 10.12 5.95
CA ALA A 444 -51.04 11.54 6.24
C ALA A 444 -52.35 12.09 5.65
N LEU A 445 -52.74 11.63 4.45
CA LEU A 445 -54.01 12.02 3.82
C LEU A 445 -55.22 11.49 4.61
N PHE A 446 -55.21 10.22 5.00
CA PHE A 446 -56.30 9.63 5.80
C PHE A 446 -56.46 10.32 7.15
N GLN A 447 -55.34 10.73 7.76
CA GLN A 447 -55.35 11.53 8.97
C GLN A 447 -55.92 12.93 8.72
N GLY A 448 -55.48 13.62 7.66
CA GLY A 448 -55.91 14.99 7.36
C GLY A 448 -57.40 15.13 7.03
N ILE A 449 -58.02 14.10 6.45
CA ILE A 449 -59.45 14.09 6.12
C ILE A 449 -60.31 13.64 7.31
N GLY A 450 -59.71 13.17 8.41
CA GLY A 450 -60.44 12.76 9.62
C GLY A 450 -61.27 11.48 9.44
N VAL A 451 -60.89 10.60 8.51
CA VAL A 451 -61.64 9.36 8.19
C VAL A 451 -61.52 8.30 9.30
N LEU A 452 -60.50 8.41 10.15
CA LEU A 452 -60.15 7.43 11.17
C LEU A 452 -60.56 7.92 12.57
N HIS A 453 -61.72 7.48 13.06
CA HIS A 453 -62.22 7.82 14.41
C HIS A 453 -62.07 6.66 15.42
N SER A 454 -61.06 5.80 15.29
CA SER A 454 -60.93 4.56 16.06
C SER A 454 -59.50 4.28 16.53
N VAL A 455 -59.28 3.15 17.21
CA VAL A 455 -57.99 2.62 17.70
C VAL A 455 -56.86 2.66 16.65
N TRP A 456 -57.22 2.72 15.37
CA TRP A 456 -56.31 2.86 14.24
C TRP A 456 -55.67 4.25 14.09
N GLU A 457 -56.22 5.31 14.69
CA GLU A 457 -55.71 6.69 14.59
C GLU A 457 -54.28 6.80 15.13
N ASN A 458 -54.03 6.27 16.34
CA ASN A 458 -52.70 6.23 16.94
C ASN A 458 -51.71 5.37 16.14
N GLY A 459 -52.18 4.30 15.51
CA GLY A 459 -51.36 3.45 14.63
C GLY A 459 -50.95 4.18 13.35
N VAL A 460 -51.86 4.95 12.75
CA VAL A 460 -51.59 5.77 11.55
C VAL A 460 -50.67 6.93 11.87
N LEU A 461 -50.84 7.59 13.02
CA LEU A 461 -49.90 8.60 13.55
C LEU A 461 -48.48 8.05 13.71
N LEU A 462 -48.35 6.86 14.33
CA LEU A 462 -47.05 6.21 14.49
C LEU A 462 -46.44 5.85 13.13
N ALA A 463 -47.25 5.32 12.19
CA ALA A 463 -46.79 5.00 10.84
C ALA A 463 -46.34 6.26 10.09
N ALA A 464 -47.08 7.37 10.18
CA ALA A 464 -46.73 8.64 9.55
C ALA A 464 -45.41 9.22 10.07
N GLY A 465 -45.08 9.02 11.35
CA GLY A 465 -43.77 9.41 11.91
C GLY A 465 -42.63 8.44 11.58
N SER A 466 -42.90 7.13 11.56
CA SER A 466 -41.87 6.09 11.48
C SER A 466 -41.50 5.72 10.04
N LEU A 467 -42.46 5.68 9.11
CA LEU A 467 -42.20 5.29 7.72
C LEU A 467 -41.23 6.26 6.99
N PRO A 468 -41.31 7.60 7.17
CA PRO A 468 -40.32 8.52 6.62
C PRO A 468 -38.94 8.34 7.22
N ALA A 469 -38.86 8.07 8.54
CA ALA A 469 -37.59 7.80 9.20
C ALA A 469 -36.95 6.51 8.66
N LEU A 470 -37.74 5.47 8.37
CA LEU A 470 -37.26 4.25 7.73
C LEU A 470 -36.82 4.49 6.28
N ALA A 471 -37.58 5.30 5.54
CA ALA A 471 -37.22 5.70 4.17
C ALA A 471 -35.91 6.50 4.16
N ALA A 472 -35.72 7.41 5.11
CA ALA A 472 -34.48 8.16 5.30
C ALA A 472 -33.31 7.23 5.66
N ALA A 473 -33.52 6.22 6.51
CA ALA A 473 -32.51 5.22 6.82
C ALA A 473 -32.09 4.41 5.58
N PHE A 474 -33.04 3.95 4.75
CA PHE A 474 -32.71 3.26 3.49
C PHE A 474 -32.00 4.17 2.48
N SER A 475 -32.43 5.42 2.37
CA SER A 475 -31.76 6.42 1.51
C SER A 475 -30.34 6.69 1.99
N GLY A 476 -30.13 6.81 3.31
CA GLY A 476 -28.81 6.96 3.92
C GLY A 476 -27.89 5.77 3.66
N ILE A 477 -28.38 4.53 3.85
CA ILE A 477 -27.64 3.30 3.54
C ILE A 477 -27.27 3.24 2.04
N ARG A 478 -28.20 3.66 1.17
CA ARG A 478 -27.95 3.72 -0.28
C ARG A 478 -26.86 4.73 -0.63
N ALA A 479 -26.89 5.92 -0.02
CA ALA A 479 -25.90 6.97 -0.22
C ALA A 479 -24.51 6.53 0.28
N GLU A 480 -24.42 5.98 1.49
CA GLU A 480 -23.17 5.49 2.08
C GLU A 480 -22.48 4.41 1.21
N ARG A 481 -23.28 3.56 0.55
CA ARG A 481 -22.75 2.45 -0.27
C ARG A 481 -22.45 2.85 -1.72
N GLU A 482 -22.73 4.09 -2.12
CA GLU A 482 -22.50 4.66 -3.45
C GLU A 482 -22.80 3.65 -4.59
N HIS A 483 -23.95 2.97 -4.55
CA HIS A 483 -24.20 1.83 -5.42
C HIS A 483 -24.15 2.18 -6.92
N VAL A 484 -24.67 3.35 -7.29
CA VAL A 484 -24.64 3.86 -8.68
C VAL A 484 -23.21 4.07 -9.15
N ARG A 485 -22.43 4.87 -8.41
CA ARG A 485 -21.03 5.18 -8.73
C ARG A 485 -20.17 3.93 -8.81
N ASN A 486 -20.33 3.01 -7.86
CA ASN A 486 -19.63 1.72 -7.86
C ASN A 486 -20.01 0.86 -9.08
N ALA A 487 -21.29 0.82 -9.47
CA ALA A 487 -21.76 0.06 -10.62
C ALA A 487 -21.21 0.61 -11.95
N GLU A 488 -21.19 1.93 -12.12
CA GLU A 488 -20.62 2.62 -13.28
C GLU A 488 -19.12 2.43 -13.38
N ARG A 489 -18.40 2.58 -12.25
CA ARG A 489 -16.97 2.31 -12.17
C ARG A 489 -16.63 0.90 -12.63
N PHE A 490 -17.27 -0.12 -12.05
CA PHE A 490 -17.00 -1.52 -12.45
C PHE A 490 -17.35 -1.79 -13.92
N ARG A 491 -18.33 -1.07 -14.48
CA ARG A 491 -18.68 -1.17 -15.90
C ARG A 491 -17.60 -0.53 -16.79
N ARG A 492 -17.02 0.61 -16.40
CA ARG A 492 -15.90 1.25 -17.09
C ARG A 492 -14.67 0.34 -17.07
N LEU A 493 -14.23 -0.08 -15.89
CA LEU A 493 -13.10 -1.01 -15.73
C LEU A 493 -13.28 -2.31 -16.51
N GLY A 494 -14.50 -2.85 -16.52
CA GLY A 494 -14.82 -4.04 -17.30
C GLY A 494 -14.55 -3.83 -18.80
N ARG A 495 -14.94 -2.69 -19.37
CA ARG A 495 -14.69 -2.37 -20.78
C ARG A 495 -13.20 -2.22 -21.08
N ASP A 496 -12.46 -1.52 -20.21
CA ASP A 496 -11.03 -1.28 -20.41
C ASP A 496 -10.23 -2.58 -20.34
N LEU A 497 -10.54 -3.45 -19.37
CA LEU A 497 -9.94 -4.78 -19.28
C LEU A 497 -10.36 -5.71 -20.43
N GLU A 498 -11.59 -5.63 -20.93
CA GLU A 498 -12.07 -6.42 -22.06
C GLU A 498 -11.32 -6.05 -23.37
N ALA A 499 -11.05 -4.76 -23.56
CA ALA A 499 -10.22 -4.27 -24.66
C ALA A 499 -8.77 -4.78 -24.54
N LEU A 500 -8.17 -4.74 -23.35
CA LEU A 500 -6.83 -5.29 -23.11
C LEU A 500 -6.77 -6.80 -23.31
N ARG A 501 -7.79 -7.55 -22.87
CA ARG A 501 -7.89 -8.99 -23.08
C ARG A 501 -7.93 -9.34 -24.57
N THR A 502 -8.73 -8.63 -25.35
CA THR A 502 -8.83 -8.86 -26.80
C THR A 502 -7.50 -8.59 -27.51
N ARG A 503 -6.76 -7.55 -27.09
CA ARG A 503 -5.41 -7.28 -27.59
C ARG A 503 -4.43 -8.37 -27.16
N MET A 504 -4.53 -8.86 -25.93
CA MET A 504 -3.66 -9.92 -25.41
C MET A 504 -3.88 -11.23 -26.16
N ASP A 505 -5.13 -11.60 -26.45
CA ASP A 505 -5.49 -12.79 -27.22
C ASP A 505 -4.93 -12.76 -28.66
N ARG A 506 -4.77 -11.56 -29.25
CA ARG A 506 -4.18 -11.36 -30.59
C ARG A 506 -2.66 -11.18 -30.60
N ALA A 507 -2.03 -10.92 -29.45
CA ALA A 507 -0.59 -10.68 -29.38
C ALA A 507 0.21 -11.93 -29.77
N THR A 508 1.13 -11.81 -30.72
CA THR A 508 2.02 -12.90 -31.16
C THR A 508 3.40 -12.84 -30.51
N ASP A 509 3.76 -11.68 -29.96
CA ASP A 509 5.09 -11.40 -29.39
C ASP A 509 5.01 -11.20 -27.86
N ASP A 510 6.00 -11.77 -27.17
CA ASP A 510 6.21 -11.67 -25.73
C ASP A 510 6.37 -10.22 -25.27
N GLN A 511 7.00 -9.36 -26.08
CA GLN A 511 7.15 -7.94 -25.75
C GLN A 511 5.78 -7.23 -25.69
N VAL A 512 4.88 -7.58 -26.61
CA VAL A 512 3.50 -7.06 -26.64
C VAL A 512 2.70 -7.60 -25.45
N VAL A 513 2.84 -8.88 -25.10
CA VAL A 513 2.19 -9.46 -23.90
C VAL A 513 2.66 -8.75 -22.63
N ARG A 514 3.97 -8.48 -22.50
CA ARG A 514 4.54 -7.71 -21.38
C ARG A 514 3.98 -6.30 -21.31
N ALA A 515 3.91 -5.59 -22.44
CA ALA A 515 3.36 -4.24 -22.50
C ALA A 515 1.88 -4.20 -22.11
N LEU A 516 1.09 -5.18 -22.57
CA LEU A 516 -0.32 -5.29 -22.21
C LEU A 516 -0.54 -5.67 -20.74
N ALA A 517 0.33 -6.50 -20.16
CA ALA A 517 0.30 -6.79 -18.72
C ALA A 517 0.57 -5.54 -17.88
N LYS A 518 1.55 -4.70 -18.28
CA LYS A 518 1.80 -3.40 -17.64
C LYS A 518 0.64 -2.42 -17.80
N ALA A 519 0.02 -2.38 -18.98
CA ALA A 519 -1.17 -1.56 -19.19
C ALA A 519 -2.35 -2.01 -18.31
N ALA A 520 -2.54 -3.33 -18.16
CA ALA A 520 -3.54 -3.88 -17.25
C ALA A 520 -3.26 -3.53 -15.79
N GLU A 521 -2.00 -3.61 -15.34
CA GLU A 521 -1.58 -3.12 -14.03
C GLU A 521 -1.91 -1.62 -13.87
N ALA A 522 -1.56 -0.78 -14.84
CA ALA A 522 -1.80 0.66 -14.79
C ALA A 522 -3.29 0.97 -14.62
N VAL A 523 -4.17 0.38 -15.45
CA VAL A 523 -5.62 0.54 -15.35
C VAL A 523 -6.16 0.11 -13.99
N MET A 524 -5.68 -1.02 -13.47
CA MET A 524 -6.12 -1.52 -12.16
C MET A 524 -5.61 -0.67 -10.98
N LEU A 525 -4.41 -0.08 -11.08
CA LEU A 525 -3.77 0.70 -10.01
C LEU A 525 -4.11 2.18 -10.02
N GLU A 526 -4.36 2.78 -11.18
CA GLU A 526 -4.80 4.17 -11.33
C GLU A 526 -6.18 4.34 -10.68
N GLU A 527 -7.12 3.47 -11.00
CA GLU A 527 -8.45 3.50 -10.40
C GLU A 527 -8.44 3.30 -8.89
N HIS A 528 -7.61 2.38 -8.39
CA HIS A 528 -7.52 2.14 -6.95
C HIS A 528 -6.93 3.35 -6.21
N ARG A 529 -6.06 4.12 -6.88
CA ARG A 529 -5.52 5.39 -6.38
C ARG A 529 -6.56 6.50 -6.40
N ASP A 530 -7.30 6.66 -7.49
CA ASP A 530 -8.37 7.67 -7.59
C ASP A 530 -9.44 7.45 -6.54
N TRP A 531 -9.85 6.19 -6.33
CA TRP A 531 -10.79 5.84 -5.27
C TRP A 531 -10.23 6.10 -3.86
N PHE A 532 -8.94 5.83 -3.64
CA PHE A 532 -8.27 6.12 -2.36
C PHE A 532 -8.21 7.62 -2.08
N GLY A 533 -7.82 8.42 -3.09
CA GLY A 533 -7.80 9.87 -3.01
C GLY A 533 -9.18 10.43 -2.67
N LEU A 534 -10.21 10.05 -3.43
CA LEU A 534 -11.60 10.49 -3.25
C LEU A 534 -12.20 10.09 -1.90
N MET A 535 -11.88 8.90 -1.40
CA MET A 535 -12.35 8.41 -0.09
C MET A 535 -11.65 9.11 1.09
N ARG A 536 -10.39 9.56 0.93
CA ARG A 536 -9.67 10.30 1.97
C ARG A 536 -10.22 11.71 2.17
N PHE A 537 -10.69 12.36 1.09
CA PHE A 537 -11.32 13.68 1.18
C PHE A 537 -12.62 13.65 1.99
N HIS A 538 -13.39 12.55 1.93
CA HIS A 538 -14.61 12.39 2.73
C HIS A 538 -14.37 12.23 4.24
N ASP A 539 -13.14 11.93 4.69
CA ASP A 539 -12.77 11.90 6.12
C ASP A 539 -12.37 13.29 6.66
N LEU A 540 -12.12 14.28 5.78
CA LEU A 540 -11.56 15.59 6.12
C LEU A 540 -12.55 16.78 6.11
N ASP A 541 -13.77 16.62 5.60
CA ASP A 541 -14.74 17.73 5.45
C ASP A 541 -15.56 18.08 6.71
N LEU A 542 -15.07 17.79 7.92
CA LEU A 542 -15.71 18.22 9.17
C LEU A 542 -14.74 18.91 10.15
N HIS A 543 -13.74 19.61 9.63
CA HIS A 543 -12.94 20.59 10.39
C HIS A 543 -13.08 21.97 9.73
N GLY A 544 -14.21 22.61 10.00
CA GLY A 544 -14.25 24.06 10.20
C GLY A 544 -13.96 24.37 11.66
#